data_AF-A0A916T3I5-F1
#
_entry.id   AF-A0A916T3I5-F1
#
_cell.length_a   1.000
_cell.length_b   1.000
_cell.length_c   1.000
_cell.angle_alpha   90.00
_cell.angle_beta   90.00
_cell.angle_gamma   90.00
#
_symmetry.space_group_name_H-M   'P 1'
#
loop_
_entity.id
_entity.type
_entity.pdbx_description
1 polymer ?
#
loop_
_entity_poly.entity_id
_entity_poly.type
_entity_poly.pdbx_seq_one_letter_code
_entity_poly.pdbx_strand_id
1 'polypeptide(L)'
;MVVDASPLPVAPRAHPDELISSWLGRTAAVYDMDVDRLRASLLRNGDVAPNGVDVGLDPDERDRIAEAFGLAPGCVAALDLGQAWPNLAVDWLRCINRARDAPGPLLLCWCPTCLEEGRRAGGAYLDREAALPLVLCHRHLRWRYESCRNCVPTRQPTFVHINGATELICPDCRKLLQTVVHRVPASEWPSDDRRGARQFEMLLAFEKCLRAAWLGHSSHWFGVGEVQPSEFLALLDDLTKALLARNLDQTSLINRFQCEFIGAVPHHRPRSWADASFPKLSPRMRAKVLCAVIAIISREEISVLFSLWYWTRSSGSEVKAQKLEWLFENATTRVQAMLIRGSERWPAALRERMRVLHGASGIDVDNVLARFEAIRAELGFTSLVRRPGDPGWRGSLADLPA
;
A
#
# COMPACT_ATOMS: atom_id res chain seq x y z
N MET A 1 18.70 42.15 19.57
CA MET A 1 18.95 42.34 18.12
C MET A 1 18.13 41.32 17.38
N VAL A 2 17.04 41.76 16.75
CA VAL A 2 16.29 40.92 15.81
C VAL A 2 17.13 40.90 14.54
N VAL A 3 17.74 39.76 14.23
CA VAL A 3 18.31 39.55 12.90
C VAL A 3 17.09 39.46 11.99
N ASP A 4 16.83 40.51 11.19
CA ASP A 4 15.87 40.42 10.09
C ASP A 4 16.32 39.24 9.23
N ALA A 5 15.59 38.13 9.34
CA ALA A 5 15.86 36.95 8.54
C ALA A 5 15.45 37.29 7.11
N SER A 6 16.39 37.77 6.31
CA SER A 6 16.20 37.86 4.87
C SER A 6 15.71 36.51 4.36
N PRO A 7 14.67 36.48 3.50
CA PRO A 7 14.16 35.23 2.96
C PRO A 7 15.28 34.43 2.30
N LEU A 8 15.21 33.11 2.44
CA LEU A 8 16.16 32.20 1.82
C LEU A 8 16.14 32.45 0.30
N PRO A 9 17.30 32.75 -0.32
CA PRO A 9 17.34 33.43 -1.61
C PRO A 9 16.89 32.56 -2.78
N VAL A 10 16.82 31.23 -2.62
CA VAL A 10 16.51 30.29 -3.70
C VAL A 10 15.56 29.20 -3.22
N ALA A 11 14.39 29.10 -3.85
CA ALA A 11 13.55 27.91 -3.78
C ALA A 11 13.11 27.53 -5.20
N PRO A 12 13.14 26.23 -5.56
CA PRO A 12 12.58 25.79 -6.83
C PRO A 12 11.08 26.11 -6.86
N ARG A 13 10.55 26.47 -8.03
CA ARG A 13 9.11 26.68 -8.20
C ARG A 13 8.38 25.36 -7.95
N ALA A 14 7.37 25.38 -7.08
CA ALA A 14 6.53 24.22 -6.83
C ALA A 14 5.69 23.86 -8.07
N HIS A 15 5.53 22.57 -8.36
CA HIS A 15 4.58 22.13 -9.38
C HIS A 15 3.14 22.06 -8.80
N PRO A 16 2.09 22.35 -9.59
CA PRO A 16 0.71 22.38 -9.09
C PRO A 16 0.20 21.06 -8.52
N ASP A 17 0.83 19.94 -8.87
CA ASP A 17 0.53 18.58 -8.44
C ASP A 17 1.66 17.95 -7.61
N GLU A 18 2.62 18.76 -7.13
CA GLU A 18 3.72 18.30 -6.29
C GLU A 18 3.28 18.05 -4.84
N LEU A 19 3.93 17.10 -4.17
CA LEU A 19 3.83 16.91 -2.71
C LEU A 19 4.63 17.98 -1.95
N ILE A 20 4.19 18.37 -0.75
CA ILE A 20 4.96 19.28 0.12
C ILE A 20 6.33 18.69 0.42
N SER A 21 6.40 17.39 0.77
CA SER A 21 7.65 16.71 1.09
C SER A 21 8.59 16.65 -0.12
N SER A 22 8.03 16.52 -1.33
CA SER A 22 8.81 16.63 -2.57
C SER A 22 9.41 18.01 -2.70
N TRP A 23 8.57 19.04 -2.64
CA TRP A 23 9.01 20.42 -2.84
C TRP A 23 10.03 20.86 -1.79
N LEU A 24 9.81 20.53 -0.52
CA LEU A 24 10.78 20.75 0.56
C LEU A 24 12.07 19.95 0.33
N GLY A 25 11.99 18.71 -0.17
CA GLY A 25 13.13 17.91 -0.57
C GLY A 25 13.96 18.56 -1.67
N ARG A 26 13.31 19.09 -2.70
CA ARG A 26 14.00 19.82 -3.77
C ARG A 26 14.64 21.10 -3.26
N THR A 27 13.97 21.78 -2.34
CA THR A 27 14.46 23.01 -1.73
C THR A 27 15.67 22.73 -0.84
N ALA A 28 15.60 21.73 0.03
CA ALA A 28 16.71 21.31 0.89
C ALA A 28 17.95 20.91 0.07
N ALA A 29 17.73 20.23 -1.07
CA ALA A 29 18.79 19.84 -1.98
C ALA A 29 19.56 21.04 -2.57
N VAL A 30 18.93 22.20 -2.78
CA VAL A 30 19.61 23.44 -3.23
C VAL A 30 20.61 23.95 -2.18
N TYR A 31 20.34 23.70 -0.91
CA TYR A 31 21.18 24.11 0.22
C TYR A 31 22.13 23.01 0.71
N ASP A 32 22.21 21.87 0.02
CA ASP A 32 22.95 20.67 0.46
C ASP A 32 22.53 20.21 1.87
N MET A 33 21.23 20.25 2.13
CA MET A 33 20.60 19.83 3.38
C MET A 33 19.60 18.69 3.13
N ASP A 34 19.34 17.88 4.15
CA ASP A 34 18.19 17.00 4.18
C ASP A 34 16.91 17.78 4.58
N VAL A 35 15.75 17.18 4.29
CA VAL A 35 14.44 17.79 4.54
C VAL A 35 14.21 18.11 6.01
N ASP A 36 14.58 17.20 6.91
CA ASP A 36 14.31 17.36 8.34
C ASP A 36 15.16 18.50 8.91
N ARG A 37 16.41 18.63 8.46
CA ARG A 37 17.31 19.72 8.84
C ARG A 37 16.83 21.07 8.31
N LEU A 38 16.29 21.12 7.08
CA LEU A 38 15.66 22.33 6.55
C LEU A 38 14.41 22.68 7.38
N ARG A 39 13.52 21.72 7.66
CA ARG A 39 12.32 21.97 8.46
C ARG A 39 12.66 22.47 9.86
N ALA A 40 13.63 21.84 10.52
CA ALA A 40 14.07 22.25 11.84
C ALA A 40 14.63 23.68 11.86
N SER A 41 15.32 24.12 10.80
CA SER A 41 15.84 25.50 10.74
C SER A 41 14.76 26.56 10.50
N LEU A 42 13.60 26.17 9.94
CA LEU A 42 12.46 27.06 9.73
C LEU A 42 11.58 27.22 10.98
N LEU A 43 11.67 26.30 11.94
CA LEU A 43 10.86 26.31 13.16
C LEU A 43 11.62 26.94 14.33
N ARG A 44 10.98 27.90 15.03
CA ARG A 44 11.59 28.66 16.15
C ARG A 44 12.16 27.79 17.28
N ASN A 45 11.57 26.63 17.52
CA ASN A 45 12.00 25.71 18.58
C ASN A 45 12.79 24.50 18.03
N GLY A 46 12.95 24.39 16.71
CA GLY A 46 13.52 23.19 16.07
C GLY A 46 12.64 21.94 16.16
N ASP A 47 11.50 21.99 16.84
CA ASP A 47 10.58 20.87 17.02
C ASP A 47 9.80 20.57 15.74
N VAL A 48 10.27 19.59 14.99
CA VAL A 48 9.60 19.09 13.79
C VAL A 48 8.58 18.04 14.19
N ALA A 49 7.32 18.22 13.78
CA ALA A 49 6.29 17.22 14.02
C ALA A 49 6.71 15.86 13.40
N PRO A 50 6.60 14.75 14.15
CA PRO A 50 7.05 13.42 13.70
C PRO A 50 6.19 12.85 12.56
N ASN A 51 5.07 13.49 12.25
CA ASN A 51 4.16 13.11 11.18
C ASN A 51 4.58 13.83 9.89
N GLY A 52 4.59 13.11 8.76
CA GLY A 52 4.97 13.68 7.47
C GLY A 52 4.14 14.92 7.09
N VAL A 53 4.75 15.85 6.34
CA VAL A 53 4.18 17.16 5.96
C VAL A 53 3.07 17.12 4.92
N ASP A 54 2.89 15.99 4.25
CA ASP A 54 2.02 15.92 3.07
C ASP A 54 0.52 15.94 3.39
N VAL A 55 0.14 15.70 4.65
CA VAL A 55 -1.27 15.64 5.05
C VAL A 55 -1.48 16.38 6.36
N GLY A 56 -2.23 17.48 6.31
CA GLY A 56 -2.58 18.27 7.48
C GLY A 56 -1.37 19.02 8.02
N LEU A 57 -0.65 19.72 7.13
CA LEU A 57 0.46 20.60 7.50
C LEU A 57 -0.02 21.61 8.56
N ASP A 58 0.74 21.71 9.65
CA ASP A 58 0.44 22.65 10.73
C ASP A 58 0.40 24.09 10.19
N PRO A 59 -0.63 24.90 10.52
CA PRO A 59 -0.74 26.26 10.01
C PRO A 59 0.44 27.16 10.37
N ASP A 60 1.04 27.01 11.56
CA ASP A 60 2.19 27.80 11.97
C ASP A 60 3.45 27.36 11.21
N GLU A 61 3.63 26.05 10.99
CA GLU A 61 4.70 25.54 10.12
C GLU A 61 4.55 26.04 8.68
N ARG A 62 3.33 26.01 8.13
CA ARG A 62 3.01 26.53 6.79
C ARG A 62 3.39 28.00 6.66
N ASP A 63 2.97 28.84 7.61
CA ASP A 63 3.18 30.28 7.55
C ASP A 63 4.66 30.63 7.67
N ARG A 64 5.43 29.88 8.48
CA ARG A 64 6.89 30.01 8.56
C ARG A 64 7.60 29.59 7.28
N ILE A 65 7.17 28.49 6.65
CA ILE A 65 7.69 28.08 5.34
C ILE A 65 7.42 29.19 4.32
N ALA A 66 6.20 29.72 4.29
CA ALA A 66 5.82 30.78 3.37
C ALA A 66 6.64 32.05 3.59
N GLU A 67 6.81 32.49 4.83
CA GLU A 67 7.64 33.64 5.23
C GLU A 67 9.10 33.44 4.80
N ALA A 68 9.70 32.30 5.13
CA ALA A 68 11.11 32.01 4.87
C ALA A 68 11.46 31.98 3.38
N PHE A 69 10.53 31.59 2.51
CA PHE A 69 10.74 31.53 1.06
C PHE A 69 10.05 32.66 0.29
N GLY A 70 9.47 33.65 0.97
CA GLY A 70 8.78 34.78 0.33
C GLY A 70 7.58 34.36 -0.52
N LEU A 71 6.87 33.29 -0.11
CA LEU A 71 5.70 32.76 -0.80
C LEU A 71 4.41 33.24 -0.13
N ALA A 72 3.31 33.28 -0.89
CA ALA A 72 1.99 33.41 -0.28
C ALA A 72 1.65 32.11 0.49
N PRO A 73 1.08 32.17 1.71
CA PRO A 73 0.70 30.97 2.47
C PRO A 73 -0.22 30.03 1.70
N GLY A 74 -1.08 30.58 0.83
CA GLY A 74 -1.94 29.80 -0.05
C GLY A 74 -1.19 28.91 -1.05
N CYS A 75 0.02 29.30 -1.47
CA CYS A 75 0.85 28.47 -2.36
C CYS A 75 1.34 27.22 -1.64
N VAL A 76 1.75 27.33 -0.37
CA VAL A 76 2.18 26.19 0.45
C VAL A 76 0.97 25.33 0.81
N ALA A 77 -0.16 25.95 1.19
CA ALA A 77 -1.40 25.24 1.49
C ALA A 77 -1.91 24.41 0.31
N ALA A 78 -1.75 24.89 -0.94
CA ALA A 78 -2.20 24.18 -2.12
C ALA A 78 -1.45 22.86 -2.39
N LEU A 79 -0.27 22.67 -1.79
CA LEU A 79 0.50 21.42 -1.89
C LEU A 79 0.03 20.36 -0.88
N ASP A 80 -0.71 20.76 0.17
CA ASP A 80 -1.25 19.85 1.18
C ASP A 80 -2.29 18.91 0.56
N LEU A 81 -2.16 17.61 0.83
CA LEU A 81 -3.06 16.61 0.26
C LEU A 81 -4.48 16.71 0.83
N GLY A 82 -4.66 17.13 2.09
CA GLY A 82 -5.97 17.35 2.67
C GLY A 82 -6.70 18.54 2.03
N GLN A 83 -5.95 19.56 1.58
CA GLN A 83 -6.50 20.65 0.78
C GLN A 83 -6.80 20.22 -0.66
N ALA A 84 -5.88 19.49 -1.30
CA ALA A 84 -6.03 19.03 -2.67
C ALA A 84 -7.14 17.96 -2.81
N TRP A 85 -7.28 17.09 -1.81
CA TRP A 85 -8.21 15.97 -1.76
C TRP A 85 -8.96 15.95 -0.41
N PRO A 86 -10.04 16.74 -0.27
CA PRO A 86 -10.75 16.88 1.01
C PRO A 86 -11.34 15.58 1.58
N ASN A 87 -11.63 14.60 0.73
CA ASN A 87 -12.21 13.32 1.12
C ASN A 87 -11.16 12.18 1.17
N LEU A 88 -9.87 12.52 1.25
CA LEU A 88 -8.79 11.55 1.29
C LEU A 88 -8.90 10.64 2.52
N ALA A 89 -8.86 9.32 2.30
CA ALA A 89 -8.83 8.32 3.34
C ALA A 89 -7.43 8.25 4.01
N VAL A 90 -7.07 9.29 4.76
CA VAL A 90 -5.71 9.46 5.34
C VAL A 90 -5.24 8.25 6.16
N ASP A 91 -6.14 7.67 6.96
CA ASP A 91 -5.84 6.52 7.83
C ASP A 91 -5.39 5.28 7.04
N TRP A 92 -5.75 5.20 5.76
CA TRP A 92 -5.34 4.13 4.85
C TRP A 92 -3.96 4.35 4.23
N LEU A 93 -3.45 5.57 4.23
CA LEU A 93 -2.16 5.90 3.58
C LEU A 93 -0.99 5.80 4.56
N ARG A 94 -1.25 6.02 5.85
CA ARG A 94 -0.20 6.09 6.88
C ARG A 94 0.16 4.71 7.44
N CYS A 95 1.44 4.49 7.69
CA CYS A 95 1.89 3.32 8.43
C CYS A 95 1.64 3.50 9.93
N ILE A 96 0.83 2.67 10.60
CA ILE A 96 0.71 2.77 12.06
C ILE A 96 2.01 2.30 12.73
N ASN A 97 2.67 3.18 13.49
CA ASN A 97 3.80 2.83 14.34
C ASN A 97 3.29 2.14 15.61
N ARG A 98 3.29 0.81 15.60
CA ARG A 98 2.72 -0.02 16.67
C ARG A 98 3.44 0.08 18.02
N ALA A 99 4.65 0.61 18.05
CA ALA A 99 5.33 0.83 19.33
C ALA A 99 4.70 1.99 20.13
N ARG A 100 3.89 2.84 19.47
CA ARG A 100 3.33 4.07 20.06
C ARG A 100 1.88 4.36 19.67
N ASP A 101 1.22 3.44 18.97
CA ASP A 101 -0.10 3.64 18.34
C ASP A 101 -0.24 4.97 17.57
N ALA A 102 0.89 5.47 17.05
CA ALA A 102 0.97 6.76 16.38
C ALA A 102 1.01 6.57 14.86
N PRO A 103 0.40 7.47 14.06
CA PRO A 103 0.56 7.48 12.62
C PRO A 103 2.04 7.71 12.24
N GLY A 104 2.57 6.90 11.33
CA GLY A 104 3.91 7.03 10.77
C GLY A 104 3.90 7.76 9.41
N PRO A 105 5.07 7.92 8.77
CA PRO A 105 5.17 8.62 7.49
C PRO A 105 4.45 7.88 6.36
N LEU A 106 4.15 8.63 5.30
CA LEU A 106 3.68 8.06 4.04
C LEU A 106 4.81 7.28 3.38
N LEU A 107 4.49 6.11 2.81
CA LEU A 107 5.40 5.37 1.96
C LEU A 107 5.22 5.85 0.51
N LEU A 108 6.17 6.67 0.05
CA LEU A 108 6.08 7.29 -1.26
C LEU A 108 6.44 6.32 -2.40
N CYS A 109 5.58 6.26 -3.42
CA CYS A 109 5.75 5.46 -4.63
C CYS A 109 6.03 6.35 -5.84
N TRP A 110 7.07 6.08 -6.63
CA TRP A 110 7.37 6.88 -7.83
C TRP A 110 7.33 6.06 -9.12
N CYS A 111 6.97 6.73 -10.21
CA CYS A 111 7.16 6.20 -11.56
C CYS A 111 8.47 6.76 -12.14
N PRO A 112 9.37 5.92 -12.69
CA PRO A 112 10.59 6.41 -13.34
C PRO A 112 10.30 7.36 -14.51
N THR A 113 9.21 7.14 -15.24
CA THR A 113 8.81 8.00 -16.36
C THR A 113 8.30 9.36 -15.87
N CYS A 114 7.50 9.43 -14.79
CA CYS A 114 7.13 10.72 -14.18
C CYS A 114 8.38 11.50 -13.72
N LEU A 115 9.36 10.84 -13.11
CA LEU A 115 10.60 11.50 -12.67
C LEU A 115 11.39 12.06 -13.86
N GLU A 116 11.49 11.30 -14.94
CA GLU A 116 12.15 11.72 -16.18
C GLU A 116 11.42 12.90 -16.85
N GLU A 117 10.09 12.89 -16.88
CA GLU A 117 9.29 14.03 -17.36
C GLU A 117 9.52 15.27 -16.49
N GLY A 118 9.53 15.11 -15.15
CA GLY A 118 9.84 16.19 -14.22
C GLY A 118 11.24 16.78 -14.48
N ARG A 119 12.25 15.91 -14.65
CA ARG A 119 13.61 16.34 -15.01
C ARG A 119 13.62 17.20 -16.28
N ARG A 120 12.93 16.76 -17.34
CA ARG A 120 12.82 17.53 -18.59
C ARG A 120 12.10 18.87 -18.42
N ALA A 121 11.24 18.98 -17.42
CA ALA A 121 10.50 20.20 -17.07
C ALA A 121 11.21 21.10 -16.04
N GLY A 122 12.48 20.84 -15.71
CA GLY A 122 13.26 21.69 -14.80
C GLY A 122 13.63 21.05 -13.45
N GLY A 123 13.37 19.76 -13.26
CA GLY A 123 13.83 18.99 -12.10
C GLY A 123 12.84 17.89 -11.71
N ALA A 124 13.37 16.73 -11.30
CA ALA A 124 12.54 15.63 -10.83
C ALA A 124 11.73 16.05 -9.59
N TYR A 125 10.48 15.60 -9.48
CA TYR A 125 9.63 15.80 -8.32
C TYR A 125 8.69 14.60 -8.14
N LEU A 126 8.08 14.49 -6.96
CA LEU A 126 7.04 13.52 -6.68
C LEU A 126 5.67 14.20 -6.70
N ASP A 127 4.80 13.69 -7.56
CA ASP A 127 3.41 14.12 -7.66
C ASP A 127 2.59 13.65 -6.44
N ARG A 128 1.39 14.23 -6.26
CA ARG A 128 0.45 13.84 -5.20
C ARG A 128 0.11 12.37 -5.21
N GLU A 129 0.08 11.73 -6.39
CA GLU A 129 -0.22 10.30 -6.46
C GLU A 129 0.89 9.47 -5.80
N ALA A 130 2.10 9.99 -5.62
CA ALA A 130 3.18 9.30 -4.91
C ALA A 130 2.83 8.96 -3.46
N ALA A 131 1.92 9.70 -2.84
CA ALA A 131 1.40 9.39 -1.50
C ALA A 131 0.44 8.18 -1.46
N LEU A 132 -0.15 7.80 -2.60
CA LEU A 132 -1.08 6.68 -2.66
C LEU A 132 -0.31 5.36 -2.80
N PRO A 133 -0.68 4.28 -2.06
CA PRO A 133 -0.04 2.98 -2.14
C PRO A 133 -0.42 2.19 -3.40
N LEU A 134 -0.47 2.88 -4.55
CA LEU A 134 -0.67 2.33 -5.88
C LEU A 134 0.57 1.56 -6.35
N VAL A 135 0.34 0.47 -7.06
CA VAL A 135 1.40 -0.34 -7.66
C VAL A 135 1.72 0.14 -9.08
N LEU A 136 0.71 0.61 -9.81
CA LEU A 136 0.84 1.07 -11.18
C LEU A 136 0.74 2.60 -11.28
N CYS A 137 1.49 3.16 -12.22
CA CYS A 137 1.29 4.51 -12.69
C CYS A 137 0.21 4.48 -13.75
N HIS A 138 -0.92 5.14 -13.49
CA HIS A 138 -2.05 5.18 -14.41
C HIS A 138 -1.78 6.01 -15.68
N ARG A 139 -0.85 6.97 -15.60
CA ARG A 139 -0.44 7.81 -16.73
C ARG A 139 0.44 7.05 -17.72
N HIS A 140 1.44 6.33 -17.21
CA HIS A 140 2.45 5.66 -18.06
C HIS A 140 2.26 4.16 -18.19
N LEU A 141 1.24 3.58 -17.54
CA LEU A 141 0.92 2.15 -17.56
C LEU A 141 2.11 1.27 -17.17
N ARG A 142 2.84 1.70 -16.13
CA ARG A 142 4.10 1.10 -15.67
C ARG A 142 4.12 0.91 -14.16
N TRP A 143 5.01 0.05 -13.68
CA TRP A 143 5.24 -0.15 -12.26
C TRP A 143 5.74 1.11 -11.57
N ARG A 144 5.23 1.34 -10.36
CA ARG A 144 5.81 2.27 -9.39
C ARG A 144 6.75 1.53 -8.44
N TYR A 145 7.63 2.29 -7.82
CA TYR A 145 8.65 1.79 -6.91
C TYR A 145 8.64 2.59 -5.62
N GLU A 146 8.89 1.90 -4.51
CA GLU A 146 9.09 2.50 -3.18
C GLU A 146 10.55 2.41 -2.72
N SER A 147 11.37 1.64 -3.42
CA SER A 147 12.78 1.45 -3.10
C SER A 147 13.62 1.37 -4.37
N CYS A 148 14.91 1.67 -4.24
CA CYS A 148 15.86 1.41 -5.32
C CYS A 148 15.81 -0.07 -5.73
N ARG A 149 15.86 -0.34 -7.04
CA ARG A 149 15.92 -1.70 -7.61
C ARG A 149 17.32 -2.15 -7.98
N ASN A 150 18.28 -1.21 -7.95
CA ASN A 150 19.68 -1.49 -8.25
C ASN A 150 20.47 -2.00 -7.03
N CYS A 151 19.92 -1.85 -5.82
CA CYS A 151 20.53 -2.30 -4.57
C CYS A 151 19.43 -2.63 -3.55
N VAL A 152 19.83 -3.05 -2.34
CA VAL A 152 18.94 -3.20 -1.18
C VAL A 152 19.16 -1.98 -0.28
N PRO A 153 18.39 -0.89 -0.45
CA PRO A 153 18.65 0.35 0.26
C PRO A 153 18.32 0.21 1.75
N THR A 154 19.18 0.78 2.58
CA THR A 154 19.03 0.99 4.03
C THR A 154 18.42 2.35 4.36
N ARG A 155 18.46 3.29 3.40
CA ARG A 155 17.96 4.66 3.54
C ARG A 155 16.93 4.99 2.45
N GLN A 156 16.01 5.89 2.78
CA GLN A 156 14.97 6.37 1.86
C GLN A 156 15.57 7.19 0.71
N PRO A 157 14.92 7.24 -0.46
CA PRO A 157 15.26 8.16 -1.54
C PRO A 157 15.43 9.60 -1.04
N THR A 158 16.39 10.32 -1.61
CA THR A 158 16.61 11.73 -1.30
C THR A 158 16.78 12.53 -2.58
N PHE A 159 16.36 13.79 -2.53
CA PHE A 159 16.69 14.75 -3.57
C PHE A 159 18.11 15.26 -3.41
N VAL A 160 18.77 15.53 -4.53
CA VAL A 160 20.08 16.17 -4.61
C VAL A 160 20.07 17.18 -5.76
N HIS A 161 20.84 18.24 -5.63
CA HIS A 161 21.02 19.22 -6.69
C HIS A 161 22.33 18.92 -7.44
N ILE A 162 22.22 18.47 -8.70
CA ILE A 162 23.36 18.06 -9.52
C ILE A 162 23.21 18.68 -10.91
N ASN A 163 24.28 19.31 -11.40
CA ASN A 163 24.33 19.93 -12.74
C ASN A 163 23.17 20.92 -13.01
N GLY A 164 22.80 21.71 -12.00
CA GLY A 164 21.75 22.72 -12.11
C GLY A 164 20.32 22.17 -12.08
N ALA A 165 20.12 20.87 -11.84
CA ALA A 165 18.81 20.26 -11.73
C ALA A 165 18.67 19.50 -10.41
N THR A 166 17.44 19.45 -9.89
CA THR A 166 17.12 18.59 -8.76
C THR A 166 16.77 17.18 -9.25
N GLU A 167 17.40 16.18 -8.67
CA GLU A 167 17.28 14.78 -9.05
C GLU A 167 16.92 13.92 -7.83
N LEU A 168 16.11 12.88 -8.01
CA LEU A 168 15.81 11.91 -6.95
C LEU A 168 16.76 10.70 -7.06
N ILE A 169 17.52 10.44 -5.99
CA ILE A 169 18.55 9.39 -5.98
C ILE A 169 18.32 8.35 -4.89
N CYS A 170 18.89 7.16 -5.11
CA CYS A 170 19.18 6.26 -4.00
C CYS A 170 20.42 6.77 -3.24
N PRO A 171 20.34 7.01 -1.92
CA PRO A 171 21.49 7.50 -1.16
C PRO A 171 22.62 6.45 -1.04
N ASP A 172 22.30 5.17 -1.13
CA ASP A 172 23.26 4.08 -0.92
C ASP A 172 24.08 3.75 -2.16
N CYS A 173 23.42 3.60 -3.32
CA CYS A 173 24.11 3.32 -4.58
C CYS A 173 24.30 4.55 -5.49
N ARG A 174 23.83 5.72 -5.06
CA ARG A 174 23.91 7.02 -5.75
C ARG A 174 23.30 7.08 -7.16
N LYS A 175 22.58 6.03 -7.58
CA LYS A 175 21.90 6.01 -8.89
C LYS A 175 20.62 6.86 -8.86
N LEU A 176 20.40 7.56 -9.97
CA LEU A 176 19.14 8.26 -10.26
C LEU A 176 17.97 7.27 -10.33
N LEU A 177 16.87 7.57 -9.66
CA LEU A 177 15.74 6.64 -9.55
C LEU A 177 14.87 6.57 -10.81
N GLN A 178 15.03 7.50 -11.76
CA GLN A 178 14.44 7.38 -13.09
C GLN A 178 15.14 6.36 -14.00
N THR A 179 16.39 5.99 -13.69
CA THR A 179 17.19 5.02 -14.50
C THR A 179 16.96 3.57 -14.06
N VAL A 180 16.01 3.34 -13.15
CA VAL A 180 15.62 2.01 -12.70
C VAL A 180 15.11 1.17 -13.88
N VAL A 181 15.70 -0.02 -14.05
CA VAL A 181 15.42 -0.96 -15.15
C VAL A 181 13.91 -1.17 -15.33
N HIS A 182 13.46 -0.88 -16.55
CA HIS A 182 12.05 -0.98 -16.93
C HIS A 182 11.58 -2.43 -16.92
N ARG A 183 10.48 -2.73 -16.23
CA ARG A 183 9.59 -3.81 -16.69
C ARG A 183 8.89 -3.31 -17.94
N VAL A 184 8.88 -4.12 -18.98
CA VAL A 184 8.21 -3.83 -20.26
C VAL A 184 6.74 -3.48 -19.97
N PRO A 185 6.23 -2.32 -20.44
CA PRO A 185 4.82 -1.96 -20.33
C PRO A 185 3.93 -3.06 -20.88
N ALA A 186 2.75 -3.26 -20.30
CA ALA A 186 1.82 -4.28 -20.80
C ALA A 186 1.42 -4.08 -22.27
N SER A 187 1.44 -2.84 -22.76
CA SER A 187 1.21 -2.50 -24.17
C SER A 187 2.27 -3.04 -25.13
N GLU A 188 3.44 -3.40 -24.61
CA GLU A 188 4.58 -3.92 -25.38
C GLU A 188 4.77 -5.43 -25.17
N TRP A 189 3.80 -6.10 -24.55
CA TRP A 189 3.86 -7.54 -24.32
C TRP A 189 3.60 -8.31 -25.62
N PRO A 190 4.31 -9.43 -25.86
CA PRO A 190 4.08 -10.26 -27.05
C PRO A 190 2.61 -10.69 -27.15
N SER A 191 2.09 -10.82 -28.37
CA SER A 191 0.71 -11.24 -28.65
C SER A 191 0.34 -12.61 -28.06
N ASP A 192 1.34 -13.44 -27.77
CA ASP A 192 1.17 -14.76 -27.17
C ASP A 192 0.99 -14.70 -25.64
N ASP A 193 1.26 -13.55 -25.02
CA ASP A 193 1.09 -13.28 -23.58
C ASP A 193 -0.29 -12.65 -23.27
N ARG A 194 -1.34 -13.10 -23.97
CA ARG A 194 -2.71 -12.58 -23.80
C ARG A 194 -3.19 -12.66 -22.35
N ARG A 195 -2.76 -13.69 -21.62
CA ARG A 195 -3.17 -13.90 -20.23
C ARG A 195 -2.59 -12.82 -19.33
N GLY A 196 -1.28 -12.59 -19.36
CA GLY A 196 -0.69 -11.61 -18.46
C GLY A 196 -1.02 -10.17 -18.87
N ALA A 197 -1.22 -9.88 -20.16
CA ALA A 197 -1.80 -8.62 -20.62
C ALA A 197 -3.20 -8.40 -20.02
N ARG A 198 -4.08 -9.42 -20.06
CA ARG A 198 -5.41 -9.35 -19.46
C ARG A 198 -5.36 -9.20 -17.93
N GLN A 199 -4.46 -9.92 -17.26
CA GLN A 199 -4.23 -9.76 -15.82
C GLN A 199 -3.82 -8.33 -15.46
N PHE A 200 -2.95 -7.72 -16.27
CA PHE A 200 -2.53 -6.33 -16.09
C PHE A 200 -3.70 -5.36 -16.29
N GLU A 201 -4.50 -5.53 -17.34
CA GLU A 201 -5.71 -4.71 -17.57
C GLU A 201 -6.68 -4.77 -16.39
N MET A 202 -6.91 -5.96 -15.85
CA MET A 202 -7.77 -6.14 -14.69
C MET A 202 -7.17 -5.50 -13.43
N LEU A 203 -5.86 -5.63 -13.18
CA LEU A 203 -5.20 -4.93 -12.07
C LEU A 203 -5.33 -3.42 -12.23
N LEU A 204 -5.07 -2.88 -13.42
CA LEU A 204 -5.15 -1.45 -13.70
C LEU A 204 -6.58 -0.92 -13.48
N ALA A 205 -7.59 -1.63 -13.96
CA ALA A 205 -8.99 -1.26 -13.72
C ALA A 205 -9.35 -1.29 -12.23
N PHE A 206 -8.83 -2.28 -11.50
CA PHE A 206 -9.06 -2.41 -10.06
C PHE A 206 -8.37 -1.29 -9.27
N GLU A 207 -7.12 -0.96 -9.61
CA GLU A 207 -6.39 0.16 -8.99
C GLU A 207 -7.04 1.52 -9.26
N LYS A 208 -7.68 1.71 -10.42
CA LYS A 208 -8.50 2.91 -10.66
C LYS A 208 -9.68 3.00 -9.70
N CYS A 209 -10.36 1.88 -9.43
CA CYS A 209 -11.44 1.82 -8.43
C CYS A 209 -10.91 2.08 -7.02
N LEU A 210 -9.77 1.49 -6.67
CA LEU A 210 -9.11 1.70 -5.38
C LEU A 210 -8.66 3.15 -5.19
N ARG A 211 -8.09 3.77 -6.22
CA ARG A 211 -7.76 5.19 -6.23
C ARG A 211 -8.99 6.04 -6.00
N ALA A 212 -10.10 5.77 -6.69
CA ALA A 212 -11.36 6.47 -6.47
C ALA A 212 -11.82 6.36 -5.01
N ALA A 213 -11.77 5.15 -4.43
CA ALA A 213 -12.13 4.91 -3.03
C ALA A 213 -11.22 5.69 -2.04
N TRP A 214 -9.90 5.72 -2.25
CA TRP A 214 -9.01 6.53 -1.40
C TRP A 214 -9.28 8.03 -1.49
N LEU A 215 -9.76 8.51 -2.62
CA LEU A 215 -10.17 9.91 -2.81
C LEU A 215 -11.62 10.17 -2.37
N GLY A 216 -12.31 9.18 -1.79
CA GLY A 216 -13.68 9.32 -1.30
C GLY A 216 -14.74 9.30 -2.39
N HIS A 217 -14.44 8.74 -3.57
CA HIS A 217 -15.37 8.62 -4.69
C HIS A 217 -15.86 7.18 -4.87
N SER A 218 -17.16 7.01 -5.03
CA SER A 218 -17.78 5.73 -5.39
C SER A 218 -17.23 5.25 -6.73
N SER A 219 -17.19 3.93 -6.90
CA SER A 219 -16.66 3.30 -8.11
C SER A 219 -17.53 2.13 -8.53
N HIS A 220 -17.25 1.57 -9.70
CA HIS A 220 -17.97 0.40 -10.20
C HIS A 220 -16.99 -0.71 -10.54
N TRP A 221 -17.16 -1.88 -9.93
CA TRP A 221 -16.35 -3.06 -10.23
C TRP A 221 -17.17 -4.16 -10.92
N PHE A 222 -16.57 -4.79 -11.93
CA PHE A 222 -17.22 -5.83 -12.71
C PHE A 222 -17.61 -7.04 -11.84
N GLY A 223 -18.91 -7.39 -11.87
CA GLY A 223 -19.46 -8.51 -11.10
C GLY A 223 -19.83 -8.17 -9.65
N VAL A 224 -19.46 -6.99 -9.16
CA VAL A 224 -19.88 -6.49 -7.83
C VAL A 224 -20.88 -5.34 -7.96
N GLY A 225 -20.76 -4.51 -9.00
CA GLY A 225 -21.63 -3.36 -9.24
C GLY A 225 -21.03 -2.07 -8.70
N GLU A 226 -21.90 -1.11 -8.36
CA GLU A 226 -21.50 0.12 -7.69
C GLU A 226 -21.04 -0.18 -6.26
N VAL A 227 -19.95 0.48 -5.85
CA VAL A 227 -19.33 0.28 -4.54
C VAL A 227 -18.98 1.63 -3.92
N GLN A 228 -19.39 1.82 -2.66
CA GLN A 228 -19.02 3.00 -1.90
C GLN A 228 -17.55 2.94 -1.41
N PRO A 229 -16.88 4.10 -1.23
CA PRO A 229 -15.48 4.14 -0.80
C PRO A 229 -15.18 3.31 0.44
N SER A 230 -16.00 3.50 1.49
CA SER A 230 -15.85 2.80 2.77
C SER A 230 -16.02 1.29 2.65
N GLU A 231 -16.97 0.84 1.81
CA GLU A 231 -17.21 -0.57 1.55
C GLU A 231 -16.05 -1.22 0.80
N PHE A 232 -15.52 -0.53 -0.22
CA PHE A 232 -14.37 -1.00 -1.00
C PHE A 232 -13.12 -1.16 -0.14
N LEU A 233 -12.85 -0.16 0.70
CA LEU A 233 -11.71 -0.17 1.60
C LEU A 233 -11.88 -1.24 2.69
N ALA A 234 -13.06 -1.37 3.32
CA ALA A 234 -13.32 -2.43 4.29
C ALA A 234 -13.13 -3.83 3.69
N LEU A 235 -13.65 -4.06 2.47
CA LEU A 235 -13.45 -5.29 1.71
C LEU A 235 -11.96 -5.59 1.48
N LEU A 236 -11.20 -4.59 1.03
CA LEU A 236 -9.76 -4.76 0.79
C LEU A 236 -9.01 -5.10 2.08
N ASP A 237 -9.34 -4.47 3.20
CA ASP A 237 -8.69 -4.72 4.50
C ASP A 237 -8.96 -6.15 4.98
N ASP A 238 -10.24 -6.54 4.99
CA ASP A 238 -10.67 -7.85 5.48
C ASP A 238 -10.09 -8.98 4.60
N LEU A 239 -10.12 -8.83 3.28
CA LEU A 239 -9.53 -9.81 2.36
C LEU A 239 -8.01 -9.84 2.44
N THR A 240 -7.33 -8.69 2.61
CA THR A 240 -5.87 -8.66 2.82
C THR A 240 -5.51 -9.44 4.08
N LYS A 241 -6.24 -9.21 5.18
CA LYS A 241 -6.06 -9.93 6.45
C LYS A 241 -6.27 -11.42 6.29
N ALA A 242 -7.36 -11.83 5.63
CA ALA A 242 -7.66 -13.24 5.40
C ALA A 242 -6.60 -13.93 4.52
N LEU A 243 -6.16 -13.28 3.45
CA LEU A 243 -5.17 -13.82 2.52
C LEU A 243 -3.78 -13.99 3.15
N LEU A 244 -3.39 -13.08 4.03
CA LEU A 244 -2.08 -13.07 4.69
C LEU A 244 -2.06 -13.76 6.05
N ALA A 245 -3.23 -14.14 6.58
CA ALA A 245 -3.33 -14.91 7.81
C ALA A 245 -2.54 -16.23 7.71
N ARG A 246 -2.12 -16.74 8.87
CA ARG A 246 -1.47 -18.04 8.98
C ARG A 246 -2.52 -19.13 8.79
N ASN A 247 -2.25 -20.07 7.90
CA ASN A 247 -3.06 -21.25 7.65
C ASN A 247 -2.47 -22.50 8.34
N LEU A 248 -3.18 -23.63 8.26
CA LEU A 248 -2.83 -24.91 8.90
C LEU A 248 -1.41 -25.39 8.52
N ASP A 249 -1.00 -25.21 7.26
CA ASP A 249 0.32 -25.56 6.74
C ASP A 249 1.44 -24.58 7.15
N GLN A 250 1.15 -23.67 8.10
CA GLN A 250 2.02 -22.58 8.53
C GLN A 250 2.37 -21.55 7.44
N THR A 251 1.70 -21.59 6.29
CA THR A 251 1.81 -20.60 5.22
C THR A 251 0.56 -19.72 5.16
N SER A 252 0.33 -19.01 4.06
CA SER A 252 -0.82 -18.13 3.85
C SER A 252 -1.54 -18.45 2.55
N LEU A 253 -2.86 -18.24 2.51
CA LEU A 253 -3.68 -18.51 1.32
C LEU A 253 -3.29 -17.64 0.12
N ILE A 254 -2.67 -16.47 0.34
CA ILE A 254 -2.07 -15.65 -0.74
C ILE A 254 -1.12 -16.45 -1.63
N ASN A 255 -0.50 -17.51 -1.10
CA ASN A 255 0.42 -18.36 -1.86
C ASN A 255 -0.27 -19.21 -2.93
N ARG A 256 -1.60 -19.30 -2.89
CA ARG A 256 -2.43 -20.01 -3.88
C ARG A 256 -2.77 -19.14 -5.09
N PHE A 257 -2.47 -17.86 -5.06
CA PHE A 257 -2.64 -16.95 -6.19
C PHE A 257 -1.32 -16.76 -6.94
N GLN A 258 -1.42 -16.73 -8.27
CA GLN A 258 -0.29 -16.46 -9.16
C GLN A 258 -0.66 -15.40 -10.17
N CYS A 259 0.35 -14.64 -10.56
CA CYS A 259 0.20 -13.60 -11.52
C CYS A 259 1.48 -13.50 -12.35
N GLU A 260 1.36 -13.77 -13.65
CA GLU A 260 2.50 -13.90 -14.55
C GLU A 260 3.25 -12.57 -14.64
N PHE A 261 2.52 -11.44 -14.61
CA PHE A 261 3.12 -10.11 -14.68
C PHE A 261 3.87 -9.66 -13.42
N ILE A 262 3.58 -10.23 -12.26
CA ILE A 262 4.30 -9.90 -11.02
C ILE A 262 5.64 -10.65 -10.97
N GLY A 263 5.72 -11.82 -11.59
CA GLY A 263 6.84 -12.75 -11.50
C GLY A 263 6.85 -13.50 -10.16
N ALA A 264 7.95 -14.21 -9.88
CA ALA A 264 8.07 -14.99 -8.65
C ALA A 264 8.05 -14.07 -7.40
N VAL A 265 7.05 -14.29 -6.54
CA VAL A 265 6.98 -13.71 -5.19
C VAL A 265 7.25 -14.84 -4.20
N PRO A 266 8.18 -14.67 -3.25
CA PRO A 266 8.44 -15.68 -2.22
C PRO A 266 7.17 -16.10 -1.49
N HIS A 267 7.12 -17.36 -1.06
CA HIS A 267 6.01 -17.84 -0.24
C HIS A 267 5.90 -16.99 1.02
N HIS A 268 4.73 -16.40 1.22
CA HIS A 268 4.40 -15.68 2.44
C HIS A 268 4.28 -16.68 3.59
N ARG A 269 5.04 -16.43 4.65
CA ARG A 269 5.04 -17.20 5.90
C ARG A 269 4.91 -16.19 7.05
N PRO A 270 3.69 -15.94 7.56
CA PRO A 270 3.45 -14.92 8.57
C PRO A 270 4.14 -15.31 9.87
N ARG A 271 4.82 -14.36 10.50
CA ARG A 271 5.37 -14.54 11.85
C ARG A 271 4.36 -14.10 12.91
N SER A 272 3.52 -13.13 12.56
CA SER A 272 2.45 -12.62 13.41
C SER A 272 1.21 -12.26 12.59
N TRP A 273 0.05 -12.21 13.25
CA TRP A 273 -1.18 -11.64 12.66
C TRP A 273 -1.06 -10.15 12.36
N ALA A 274 -0.10 -9.49 13.01
CA ALA A 274 0.19 -8.09 12.82
C ALA A 274 0.77 -7.83 11.41
N ASP A 275 1.27 -8.84 10.69
CA ASP A 275 1.94 -8.65 9.39
C ASP A 275 0.95 -8.33 8.23
N ALA A 276 -0.37 -8.33 8.49
CA ALA A 276 -1.40 -8.35 7.45
C ALA A 276 -2.01 -6.98 7.05
N SER A 277 -1.27 -5.87 7.18
CA SER A 277 -1.78 -4.52 6.86
C SER A 277 -1.37 -4.11 5.45
N PHE A 278 -2.33 -3.84 4.55
CA PHE A 278 -2.11 -3.55 3.13
C PHE A 278 -1.05 -2.44 2.87
N PRO A 279 -1.09 -1.27 3.55
CA PRO A 279 -0.13 -0.19 3.30
C PRO A 279 1.30 -0.56 3.70
N LYS A 280 1.50 -1.52 4.61
CA LYS A 280 2.82 -1.98 5.07
C LYS A 280 3.44 -3.03 4.15
N LEU A 281 2.69 -3.54 3.18
CA LEU A 281 3.19 -4.54 2.26
C LEU A 281 4.10 -3.89 1.23
N SER A 282 5.18 -4.59 0.87
CA SER A 282 6.01 -4.20 -0.28
C SER A 282 5.16 -4.08 -1.55
N PRO A 283 5.56 -3.28 -2.56
CA PRO A 283 4.75 -3.05 -3.76
C PRO A 283 4.40 -4.33 -4.50
N ARG A 284 5.33 -5.29 -4.55
CA ARG A 284 5.10 -6.61 -5.15
C ARG A 284 4.06 -7.44 -4.39
N MET A 285 4.07 -7.35 -3.06
CA MET A 285 3.09 -8.06 -2.25
C MET A 285 1.72 -7.38 -2.32
N ARG A 286 1.65 -6.04 -2.35
CA ARG A 286 0.41 -5.31 -2.65
C ARG A 286 -0.18 -5.75 -3.99
N ALA A 287 0.64 -5.77 -5.04
CA ALA A 287 0.21 -6.25 -6.36
C ALA A 287 -0.38 -7.66 -6.30
N LYS A 288 0.29 -8.57 -5.58
CA LYS A 288 -0.16 -9.96 -5.42
C LYS A 288 -1.49 -10.03 -4.67
N VAL A 289 -1.64 -9.25 -3.60
CA VAL A 289 -2.89 -9.14 -2.84
C VAL A 289 -4.00 -8.58 -3.71
N LEU A 290 -3.77 -7.50 -4.45
CA LEU A 290 -4.78 -6.93 -5.36
C LEU A 290 -5.22 -7.94 -6.42
N CYS A 291 -4.30 -8.70 -7.02
CA CYS A 291 -4.63 -9.79 -7.94
C CYS A 291 -5.47 -10.89 -7.29
N ALA A 292 -5.13 -11.29 -6.06
CA ALA A 292 -5.91 -12.27 -5.31
C ALA A 292 -7.31 -11.76 -4.97
N VAL A 293 -7.42 -10.49 -4.55
CA VAL A 293 -8.70 -9.83 -4.27
C VAL A 293 -9.57 -9.81 -5.54
N ILE A 294 -9.00 -9.41 -6.68
CA ILE A 294 -9.69 -9.46 -7.99
C ILE A 294 -10.22 -10.87 -8.24
N ALA A 295 -9.39 -11.90 -8.04
CA ALA A 295 -9.79 -13.29 -8.28
C ALA A 295 -10.94 -13.75 -7.37
N ILE A 296 -10.93 -13.31 -6.11
CA ILE A 296 -11.90 -13.68 -5.08
C ILE A 296 -13.29 -13.07 -5.36
N ILE A 297 -13.32 -11.79 -5.72
CA ILE A 297 -14.57 -11.03 -5.81
C ILE A 297 -15.21 -11.09 -7.21
N SER A 298 -14.44 -11.46 -8.23
CA SER A 298 -14.89 -11.44 -9.62
C SER A 298 -15.61 -12.73 -10.03
N ARG A 299 -16.16 -12.73 -11.25
CA ARG A 299 -16.74 -13.92 -11.90
C ARG A 299 -15.67 -14.98 -12.18
N GLU A 300 -16.14 -16.18 -12.53
CA GLU A 300 -15.29 -17.36 -12.73
C GLU A 300 -14.19 -17.16 -13.76
N GLU A 301 -14.54 -16.54 -14.88
CA GLU A 301 -13.64 -16.35 -16.01
C GLU A 301 -12.45 -15.48 -15.59
N ILE A 302 -12.69 -14.47 -14.74
CA ILE A 302 -11.65 -13.60 -14.20
C ILE A 302 -10.88 -14.30 -13.07
N SER A 303 -11.57 -15.03 -12.20
CA SER A 303 -10.95 -15.77 -11.09
C SER A 303 -9.90 -16.78 -11.58
N VAL A 304 -10.23 -17.52 -12.64
CA VAL A 304 -9.32 -18.48 -13.29
C VAL A 304 -8.06 -17.81 -13.83
N LEU A 305 -8.14 -16.56 -14.30
CA LEU A 305 -6.96 -15.83 -14.79
C LEU A 305 -5.88 -15.73 -13.72
N PHE A 306 -6.24 -15.53 -12.46
CA PHE A 306 -5.32 -15.28 -11.34
C PHE A 306 -5.08 -16.49 -10.42
N SER A 307 -5.73 -17.62 -10.72
CA SER A 307 -5.58 -18.87 -9.95
C SER A 307 -4.33 -19.64 -10.37
N LEU A 308 -3.70 -20.34 -9.43
CA LEU A 308 -2.44 -21.07 -9.64
C LEU A 308 -2.56 -22.11 -10.76
N TRP A 309 -1.80 -21.91 -11.84
CA TRP A 309 -1.86 -22.70 -13.07
C TRP A 309 -0.77 -23.78 -13.17
N TYR A 310 0.31 -23.62 -12.40
CA TYR A 310 1.51 -24.43 -12.54
C TYR A 310 1.31 -25.89 -12.11
N TRP A 311 0.52 -26.16 -11.08
CA TRP A 311 0.26 -27.54 -10.63
C TRP A 311 -0.75 -28.27 -11.52
N THR A 312 -1.66 -27.55 -12.17
CA THR A 312 -2.74 -28.12 -13.00
C THR A 312 -2.24 -28.64 -14.35
N ARG A 313 -1.22 -28.02 -14.98
CA ARG A 313 -0.59 -28.57 -16.21
C ARG A 313 0.14 -29.89 -15.97
N SER A 314 0.83 -30.01 -14.84
CA SER A 314 1.64 -31.21 -14.53
C SER A 314 0.82 -32.39 -14.03
N SER A 315 -0.39 -32.14 -13.50
CA SER A 315 -1.24 -33.16 -12.89
C SER A 315 -2.51 -33.49 -13.68
N GLY A 316 -2.76 -32.83 -14.82
CA GLY A 316 -4.01 -32.98 -15.59
C GLY A 316 -5.26 -32.52 -14.84
N SER A 317 -5.10 -31.81 -13.73
CA SER A 317 -6.21 -31.34 -12.90
C SER A 317 -6.84 -30.08 -13.48
N GLU A 318 -8.16 -29.97 -13.38
CA GLU A 318 -8.93 -28.80 -13.80
C GLU A 318 -8.53 -27.54 -13.00
N VAL A 319 -8.39 -26.40 -13.68
CA VAL A 319 -8.08 -25.12 -13.04
C VAL A 319 -9.29 -24.65 -12.26
N LYS A 320 -9.29 -24.85 -10.94
CA LYS A 320 -10.37 -24.38 -10.08
C LYS A 320 -10.25 -22.89 -9.81
N ALA A 321 -11.37 -22.18 -9.97
CA ALA A 321 -11.49 -20.78 -9.62
C ALA A 321 -11.35 -20.57 -8.10
N GLN A 322 -10.38 -19.76 -7.69
CA GLN A 322 -10.15 -19.40 -6.29
C GLN A 322 -11.00 -18.18 -5.90
N LYS A 323 -12.33 -18.37 -5.86
CA LYS A 323 -13.32 -17.35 -5.51
C LYS A 323 -13.46 -17.17 -3.98
N LEU A 324 -14.37 -16.30 -3.56
CA LEU A 324 -14.74 -16.08 -2.16
C LEU A 324 -15.10 -17.37 -1.40
N GLU A 325 -15.87 -18.26 -2.04
CA GLU A 325 -16.27 -19.54 -1.47
C GLU A 325 -15.04 -20.41 -1.19
N TRP A 326 -14.11 -20.50 -2.15
CA TRP A 326 -12.84 -21.19 -1.98
C TRP A 326 -12.00 -20.59 -0.84
N LEU A 327 -11.90 -19.26 -0.76
CA LEU A 327 -11.18 -18.59 0.32
C LEU A 327 -11.78 -18.97 1.67
N PHE A 328 -13.11 -18.93 1.79
CA PHE A 328 -13.83 -19.24 3.01
C PHE A 328 -13.63 -20.70 3.43
N GLU A 329 -13.81 -21.65 2.52
CA GLU A 329 -13.65 -23.09 2.80
C GLU A 329 -12.22 -23.48 3.20
N ASN A 330 -11.21 -22.79 2.67
CA ASN A 330 -9.79 -23.10 2.92
C ASN A 330 -9.17 -22.26 4.05
N ALA A 331 -9.95 -21.33 4.61
CA ALA A 331 -9.55 -20.50 5.73
C ALA A 331 -9.74 -21.21 7.07
N THR A 332 -8.94 -20.84 8.07
CA THR A 332 -9.16 -21.29 9.45
C THR A 332 -10.46 -20.71 10.00
N THR A 333 -11.08 -21.38 10.98
CA THR A 333 -12.36 -20.95 11.59
C THR A 333 -12.31 -19.51 12.10
N ARG A 334 -11.16 -19.07 12.62
CA ARG A 334 -10.96 -17.68 13.02
C ARG A 334 -11.06 -16.71 11.83
N VAL A 335 -10.38 -17.03 10.72
CA VAL A 335 -10.42 -16.19 9.51
C VAL A 335 -11.85 -16.19 8.95
N GLN A 336 -12.54 -17.33 8.94
CA GLN A 336 -13.95 -17.41 8.55
C GLN A 336 -14.82 -16.48 9.41
N ALA A 337 -14.71 -16.54 10.75
CA ALA A 337 -15.45 -15.66 11.65
C ALA A 337 -15.13 -14.17 11.43
N MET A 338 -13.86 -13.83 11.18
CA MET A 338 -13.46 -12.46 10.84
C MET A 338 -14.07 -11.99 9.52
N LEU A 339 -14.07 -12.84 8.48
CA LEU A 339 -14.68 -12.53 7.19
C LEU A 339 -16.19 -12.32 7.32
N ILE A 340 -16.89 -13.16 8.11
CA ILE A 340 -18.32 -13.03 8.36
C ILE A 340 -18.61 -11.67 9.05
N ARG A 341 -17.95 -11.39 10.17
CA ARG A 341 -18.12 -10.12 10.90
C ARG A 341 -17.77 -8.91 10.04
N GLY A 342 -16.66 -8.97 9.31
CA GLY A 342 -16.21 -7.88 8.44
C GLY A 342 -17.18 -7.59 7.28
N SER A 343 -17.82 -8.65 6.76
CA SER A 343 -18.68 -8.58 5.58
C SER A 343 -19.91 -7.68 5.71
N GLU A 344 -20.33 -7.36 6.93
CA GLU A 344 -21.40 -6.39 7.19
C GLU A 344 -21.13 -5.03 6.54
N ARG A 345 -19.85 -4.67 6.38
CA ARG A 345 -19.39 -3.42 5.75
C ARG A 345 -19.06 -3.56 4.27
N TRP A 346 -19.18 -4.76 3.70
CA TRP A 346 -18.83 -5.00 2.29
C TRP A 346 -19.95 -4.59 1.34
N PRO A 347 -19.69 -4.49 0.02
CA PRO A 347 -20.72 -4.23 -0.97
C PRO A 347 -21.85 -5.27 -0.90
N ALA A 348 -23.09 -4.84 -1.15
CA ALA A 348 -24.29 -5.65 -0.94
C ALA A 348 -24.23 -7.05 -1.60
N ALA A 349 -23.75 -7.13 -2.84
CA ALA A 349 -23.64 -8.41 -3.56
C ALA A 349 -22.68 -9.41 -2.89
N LEU A 350 -21.56 -8.93 -2.35
CA LEU A 350 -20.58 -9.77 -1.64
C LEU A 350 -21.02 -10.09 -0.21
N ARG A 351 -21.69 -9.14 0.45
CA ARG A 351 -22.31 -9.34 1.76
C ARG A 351 -23.33 -10.47 1.72
N GLU A 352 -24.17 -10.50 0.68
CA GLU A 352 -25.17 -11.56 0.54
C GLU A 352 -24.53 -12.94 0.29
N ARG A 353 -23.49 -13.01 -0.55
CA ARG A 353 -22.71 -14.25 -0.72
C ARG A 353 -22.12 -14.74 0.60
N MET A 354 -21.58 -13.84 1.42
CA MET A 354 -21.04 -14.20 2.73
C MET A 354 -22.13 -14.68 3.70
N ARG A 355 -23.34 -14.11 3.67
CA ARG A 355 -24.47 -14.58 4.49
C ARG A 355 -24.86 -16.02 4.16
N VAL A 356 -24.90 -16.37 2.87
CA VAL A 356 -25.17 -17.75 2.42
C VAL A 356 -24.09 -18.71 2.95
N LEU A 357 -22.82 -18.33 2.83
CA LEU A 357 -21.69 -19.11 3.38
C LEU A 357 -21.77 -19.26 4.90
N HIS A 358 -22.10 -18.18 5.61
CA HIS A 358 -22.28 -18.21 7.07
C HIS A 358 -23.40 -19.18 7.46
N GLY A 359 -24.57 -19.07 6.83
CA GLY A 359 -25.72 -19.95 7.08
C GLY A 359 -25.40 -21.43 6.85
N ALA A 360 -24.59 -21.75 5.83
CA ALA A 360 -24.15 -23.13 5.56
C ALA A 360 -23.07 -23.61 6.55
N SER A 361 -22.23 -22.71 7.06
CA SER A 361 -21.10 -23.06 7.92
C SER A 361 -21.48 -23.40 9.37
N GLY A 362 -22.58 -22.85 9.88
CA GLY A 362 -22.98 -22.99 11.28
C GLY A 362 -22.03 -22.35 12.31
N ILE A 363 -21.11 -21.48 11.87
CA ILE A 363 -20.10 -20.85 12.74
C ILE A 363 -20.77 -19.85 13.70
N ASP A 364 -20.55 -20.04 15.00
CA ASP A 364 -20.82 -19.04 16.03
C ASP A 364 -19.67 -18.02 16.07
N VAL A 365 -19.88 -16.90 15.38
CA VAL A 365 -18.88 -15.84 15.18
C VAL A 365 -18.44 -15.24 16.52
N ASP A 366 -19.38 -14.94 17.41
CA ASP A 366 -19.07 -14.27 18.68
C ASP A 366 -18.27 -15.19 19.61
N ASN A 367 -18.64 -16.46 19.69
CA ASN A 367 -17.88 -17.45 20.48
C ASN A 367 -16.46 -17.65 19.94
N VAL A 368 -16.30 -17.82 18.62
CA VAL A 368 -14.98 -18.02 18.00
C VAL A 368 -14.06 -16.83 18.26
N LEU A 369 -14.57 -15.60 18.08
CA LEU A 369 -13.78 -14.40 18.30
C LEU A 369 -13.48 -14.17 19.79
N ALA A 370 -14.43 -14.43 20.69
CA ALA A 370 -14.22 -14.33 22.14
C ALA A 370 -13.16 -15.31 22.65
N ARG A 371 -13.20 -16.57 22.19
CA ARG A 371 -12.16 -17.59 22.49
C ARG A 371 -10.79 -17.10 22.06
N PHE A 372 -10.68 -16.50 20.88
CA PHE A 372 -9.40 -16.01 20.39
C PHE A 372 -8.88 -14.82 21.22
N GLU A 373 -9.74 -13.89 21.59
CA GLU A 373 -9.36 -12.74 22.42
C GLU A 373 -8.91 -13.16 23.82
N ALA A 374 -9.58 -14.15 24.43
CA ALA A 374 -9.15 -14.74 25.71
C ALA A 374 -7.75 -15.35 25.60
N ILE A 375 -7.49 -16.15 24.56
CA ILE A 375 -6.17 -16.76 24.32
C ILE A 375 -5.09 -15.68 24.09
N ARG A 376 -5.44 -14.61 23.36
CA ARG A 376 -4.53 -13.47 23.12
C ARG A 376 -4.17 -12.76 24.42
N ALA A 377 -5.14 -12.58 25.32
CA ALA A 377 -4.92 -11.97 26.62
C ALA A 377 -4.06 -12.85 27.54
N GLU A 378 -4.26 -14.17 27.52
CA GLU A 378 -3.49 -15.13 28.33
C GLU A 378 -2.04 -15.31 27.87
N LEU A 379 -1.77 -15.31 26.57
CA LEU A 379 -0.44 -15.60 26.02
C LEU A 379 0.47 -14.36 25.87
N GLY A 380 -0.06 -13.16 26.09
CA GLY A 380 0.66 -11.91 25.87
C GLY A 380 0.98 -11.64 24.39
N PHE A 381 1.10 -10.36 24.04
CA PHE A 381 1.15 -9.89 22.64
C PHE A 381 2.38 -10.37 21.84
N THR A 382 3.38 -10.98 22.47
CA THR A 382 4.73 -11.10 21.90
C THR A 382 5.09 -12.47 21.35
N SER A 383 4.31 -13.53 21.56
CA SER A 383 4.71 -14.83 21.03
C SER A 383 3.59 -15.87 20.97
N LEU A 384 2.99 -16.05 19.79
CA LEU A 384 2.40 -17.33 19.39
C LEU A 384 3.49 -18.40 19.11
N VAL A 385 4.72 -18.19 19.59
CA VAL A 385 5.86 -19.09 19.48
C VAL A 385 6.18 -19.62 20.88
N ARG A 386 5.52 -20.71 21.29
CA ARG A 386 6.23 -21.68 22.13
C ARG A 386 7.12 -22.50 21.21
N ARG A 387 8.41 -22.60 21.54
CA ARG A 387 9.35 -23.40 20.75
C ARG A 387 9.05 -24.89 20.99
N PRO A 388 9.32 -25.78 20.03
CA PRO A 388 9.34 -27.22 20.32
C PRO A 388 10.32 -27.46 21.49
N GLY A 389 9.82 -27.91 22.64
CA GLY A 389 10.62 -28.16 23.85
C GLY A 389 10.18 -27.42 25.12
N ASP A 390 9.21 -26.49 25.06
CA ASP A 390 8.70 -25.85 26.27
C ASP A 390 7.84 -26.82 27.12
N PRO A 391 8.02 -26.88 28.45
CA PRO A 391 7.19 -27.72 29.32
C PRO A 391 5.74 -27.22 29.26
N GLY A 392 4.85 -28.04 28.70
CA GLY A 392 3.45 -27.68 28.44
C GLY A 392 3.06 -27.49 26.96
N TRP A 393 3.89 -27.95 26.01
CA TRP A 393 3.52 -28.04 24.59
C TRP A 393 2.36 -29.02 24.37
N ARG A 394 1.19 -28.52 23.98
CA ARG A 394 0.12 -29.29 23.31
C ARG A 394 -0.24 -28.58 22.00
N GLY A 395 0.39 -28.99 20.89
CA GLY A 395 -0.08 -28.71 19.53
C GLY A 395 -0.06 -27.26 19.04
N SER A 396 -0.24 -27.10 17.73
CA SER A 396 -0.45 -25.81 17.10
C SER A 396 -1.89 -25.33 17.39
N LEU A 397 -2.12 -24.04 17.56
CA LEU A 397 -3.49 -23.48 17.65
C LEU A 397 -4.32 -23.66 16.36
N ALA A 398 -3.70 -24.20 15.32
CA ALA A 398 -4.36 -24.74 14.12
C ALA A 398 -5.16 -26.03 14.39
N ASP A 399 -4.93 -26.69 15.53
CA ASP A 399 -5.40 -28.05 15.83
C ASP A 399 -6.49 -28.11 16.91
N LEU A 400 -7.16 -27.00 17.25
CA LEU A 400 -8.30 -27.06 18.17
C LEU A 400 -9.54 -27.55 17.41
N PRO A 401 -10.12 -28.72 17.76
CA PRO A 401 -11.44 -29.10 17.25
C PRO A 401 -12.51 -28.10 17.76
N ALA A 402 -13.59 -28.00 16.97
CA ALA A 402 -14.73 -27.09 17.15
C ALA A 402 -15.14 -26.90 18.61
#